data_AF-A0A2V5Q5B0-F1
#
_entry.id   AF-A0A2V5Q5B0-F1
#
_cell.length_a   1.000
_cell.length_b   1.000
_cell.length_c   1.000
_cell.angle_alpha   90.00
_cell.angle_beta   90.00
_cell.angle_gamma   90.00
#
_symmetry.space_group_name_H-M   'P 1'
#
loop_
_entity.id
_entity.type
_entity.pdbx_description
1 polymer ?
#
loop_
_entity_poly.entity_id
_entity_poly.type
_entity_poly.pdbx_seq_one_letter_code
_entity_poly.pdbx_strand_id
1 'polypeptide(L)'
;MPRIFRHQVRQGPFTIVVICVFLATITWLVFGQTLGHGFVNYDDPQYVYNNVQVTSGLTLHGLTWAFTHSHFYNWHPLTWLTHMLDWQLYERKAGGHHLTNLLLHTAGVLFLFLVLAQMTGALWRSAFVAAIFAIHPLHVESVAWIAERKDVLSGVFFMLTLGAYVRYVRRQTLGRYAIMWMLLACGLMSKPMLVTLPFVLLLLDYWPLNRVTNQRLEVGRRRSGGSSEAVSRGYGAVVGRLILEKVPLLILCVLSSIATLLAQGSAIASISRLPFWWRLNNAFLSYVVYVRQMLWPFRLAPFYTYPQTLPGWEIAASILLLIGITAAAIALRPAHPYLVTGWFWYLGMFVPVIGVVQVGS
;
A
#
# COMPACT_ATOMS: atom_id res chain seq x y z
N MET A 1 7.97 -13.64 -26.72
CA MET A 1 7.65 -13.46 -25.28
C MET A 1 8.92 -13.04 -24.56
N PRO A 2 8.94 -11.91 -23.83
CA PRO A 2 10.12 -11.54 -23.04
C PRO A 2 10.42 -12.64 -22.01
N ARG A 3 11.71 -12.98 -21.82
CA ARG A 3 12.22 -14.04 -20.93
C ARG A 3 11.86 -13.85 -19.44
N ILE A 4 11.21 -12.74 -19.10
CA ILE A 4 10.79 -12.30 -17.76
C ILE A 4 9.96 -13.36 -17.01
N PHE A 5 9.24 -14.23 -17.70
CA PHE A 5 8.24 -15.13 -17.08
C PHE A 5 8.54 -16.63 -17.25
N ARG A 6 9.80 -17.05 -17.42
CA ARG A 6 10.14 -18.49 -17.58
C ARG A 6 9.76 -19.37 -16.38
N HIS A 7 9.47 -18.78 -15.22
CA HIS A 7 8.96 -19.46 -14.03
C HIS A 7 7.50 -19.04 -13.72
N GLN A 8 6.60 -19.15 -14.70
CA GLN A 8 5.17 -19.15 -14.37
C GLN A 8 4.90 -20.32 -13.42
N VAL A 9 3.99 -20.09 -12.47
CA VAL A 9 3.50 -21.10 -11.52
C VAL A 9 3.16 -22.37 -12.30
N ARG A 10 4.01 -23.40 -12.20
CA ARG A 10 3.83 -24.71 -12.85
C ARG A 10 2.80 -25.59 -12.14
N GLN A 11 2.01 -25.02 -11.25
CA GLN A 11 1.04 -25.73 -10.41
C GLN A 11 -0.35 -25.63 -11.05
N GLY A 12 -1.13 -26.71 -10.93
CA GLY A 12 -2.45 -26.79 -11.54
C GLY A 12 -3.42 -25.73 -10.99
N PRO A 13 -4.45 -25.35 -11.76
CA PRO A 13 -5.46 -24.38 -11.34
C PRO A 13 -6.16 -24.80 -10.03
N PHE A 14 -6.31 -26.11 -9.81
CA PHE A 14 -6.87 -26.67 -8.58
C PHE A 14 -6.09 -26.24 -7.33
N THR A 15 -4.75 -26.32 -7.34
CA THR A 15 -3.92 -25.92 -6.18
C THR A 15 -4.10 -24.44 -5.84
N ILE A 16 -4.19 -23.58 -6.86
CA ILE A 16 -4.42 -22.14 -6.66
C ILE A 16 -5.77 -21.90 -6.00
N VAL A 17 -6.82 -22.59 -6.47
CA VAL A 17 -8.17 -22.49 -5.89
C VAL A 17 -8.18 -22.96 -4.43
N VAL A 18 -7.55 -24.10 -4.12
CA VAL A 18 -7.45 -24.60 -2.74
C VAL A 18 -6.76 -23.60 -1.83
N ILE A 19 -5.65 -22.98 -2.27
CA ILE A 19 -4.96 -21.95 -1.50
C ILE A 19 -5.87 -20.72 -1.30
N CYS A 20 -6.57 -20.26 -2.34
CA CYS A 20 -7.50 -19.14 -2.20
C CYS A 20 -8.64 -19.44 -1.21
N VAL A 21 -9.23 -20.64 -1.28
CA VAL A 21 -10.26 -21.06 -0.33
C VAL A 21 -9.70 -21.07 1.09
N PHE A 22 -8.53 -21.68 1.30
CA PHE A 22 -7.87 -21.69 2.60
C PHE A 22 -7.61 -20.27 3.14
N LEU A 23 -7.05 -19.38 2.31
CA LEU A 23 -6.78 -17.98 2.69
C LEU A 23 -8.06 -17.25 3.08
N ALA A 24 -9.14 -17.41 2.29
CA ALA A 24 -10.43 -16.83 2.64
C ALA A 24 -10.96 -17.41 3.96
N THR A 25 -10.90 -18.73 4.15
CA THR A 25 -11.36 -19.38 5.38
C THR A 25 -10.62 -18.85 6.61
N ILE A 26 -9.29 -18.77 6.60
CA ILE A 26 -8.55 -18.26 7.77
C ILE A 26 -8.83 -16.78 8.06
N THR A 27 -9.02 -15.96 7.02
CA THR A 27 -9.43 -14.56 7.19
C THR A 27 -10.78 -14.47 7.90
N TRP A 28 -11.75 -15.28 7.47
CA TRP A 28 -13.09 -15.31 8.05
C TRP A 28 -13.13 -15.93 9.46
N LEU A 29 -12.26 -16.90 9.75
CA LEU A 29 -12.15 -17.46 11.11
C LEU A 29 -11.67 -16.40 12.12
N VAL A 30 -10.75 -15.52 11.73
CA VAL A 30 -10.21 -14.47 12.62
C VAL A 30 -11.14 -13.27 12.70
N PHE A 31 -11.58 -12.76 11.55
CA PHE A 31 -12.31 -11.49 11.47
C PHE A 31 -13.83 -11.66 11.35
N GLY A 32 -14.36 -12.86 11.12
CA GLY A 32 -15.81 -13.09 10.99
C GLY A 32 -16.61 -12.71 12.25
N GLN A 33 -15.97 -12.74 13.42
CA GLN A 33 -16.57 -12.26 14.67
C GLN A 33 -16.92 -10.76 14.64
N THR A 34 -16.27 -9.94 13.79
CA THR A 34 -16.56 -8.50 13.71
C THR A 34 -17.98 -8.22 13.26
N LEU A 35 -18.62 -9.16 12.56
CA LEU A 35 -20.04 -9.08 12.19
C LEU A 35 -20.97 -8.91 13.39
N GLY A 36 -20.57 -9.41 14.57
CA GLY A 36 -21.30 -9.27 15.83
C GLY A 36 -20.93 -8.02 16.63
N HIS A 37 -19.95 -7.22 16.19
CA HIS A 37 -19.49 -6.03 16.90
C HIS A 37 -20.30 -4.77 16.53
N GLY A 38 -20.33 -3.81 17.46
CA GLY A 38 -20.95 -2.50 17.24
C GLY A 38 -20.05 -1.52 16.49
N PHE A 39 -20.53 -0.28 16.35
CA PHE A 39 -19.71 0.86 15.93
C PHE A 39 -18.76 1.28 17.07
N VAL A 40 -17.59 1.80 16.69
CA VAL A 40 -16.61 2.34 17.63
C VAL A 40 -16.85 3.85 17.81
N ASN A 41 -16.82 4.34 19.04
CA ASN A 41 -17.07 5.76 19.35
C ASN A 41 -15.84 6.66 19.14
N TYR A 42 -15.19 6.52 17.99
CA TYR A 42 -14.11 7.40 17.55
C TYR A 42 -14.60 8.22 16.36
N ASP A 43 -14.29 7.80 15.14
CA ASP A 43 -14.67 8.48 13.90
C ASP A 43 -15.82 7.78 13.14
N ASP A 44 -16.23 6.55 13.49
CA ASP A 44 -17.45 5.92 12.93
C ASP A 44 -18.70 6.83 13.01
N PRO A 45 -18.95 7.59 14.10
CA PRO A 45 -20.05 8.55 14.09
C PRO A 45 -19.94 9.53 12.93
N GLN A 46 -18.76 10.12 12.70
CA GLN A 46 -18.54 11.15 11.68
C GLN A 46 -18.46 10.57 10.26
N TYR A 47 -18.05 9.30 10.13
CA TYR A 47 -17.93 8.64 8.83
C TYR A 47 -19.23 7.97 8.38
N VAL A 48 -20.07 7.54 9.32
CA VAL A 48 -21.21 6.66 9.01
C VAL A 48 -22.54 7.31 9.42
N TYR A 49 -22.87 7.31 10.72
CA TYR A 49 -24.26 7.50 11.15
C TYR A 49 -24.64 8.93 11.58
N ASN A 50 -23.68 9.85 11.75
CA ASN A 50 -23.95 11.29 11.94
C ASN A 50 -23.73 12.11 10.66
N ASN A 51 -23.27 11.48 9.57
CA ASN A 51 -23.04 12.18 8.31
C ASN A 51 -24.29 12.11 7.44
N VAL A 52 -25.00 13.24 7.29
CA VAL A 52 -26.24 13.32 6.50
C VAL A 52 -26.03 12.92 5.04
N GLN A 53 -24.86 13.20 4.46
CA GLN A 53 -24.56 12.84 3.07
C GLN A 53 -24.42 11.33 2.90
N VAL A 54 -23.85 10.64 3.90
CA VAL A 54 -23.73 9.17 3.91
C VAL A 54 -25.06 8.52 4.20
N THR A 55 -25.79 9.03 5.19
CA THR A 55 -27.08 8.46 5.62
C THR A 55 -28.23 8.67 4.62
N SER A 56 -28.04 9.56 3.64
CA SER A 56 -28.96 9.71 2.49
C SER A 56 -28.81 8.61 1.43
N GLY A 57 -27.83 7.71 1.57
CA GLY A 57 -27.54 6.65 0.60
C GLY A 57 -26.88 7.19 -0.70
N LEU A 58 -26.81 6.34 -1.73
CA LEU A 58 -26.27 6.76 -3.03
C LEU A 58 -27.27 7.64 -3.78
N THR A 59 -27.01 8.94 -3.77
CA THR A 59 -27.78 9.94 -4.54
C THR A 59 -26.85 10.71 -5.47
N LEU A 60 -27.43 11.38 -6.48
CA LEU A 60 -26.65 12.27 -7.35
C LEU A 60 -25.97 13.39 -6.55
N HIS A 61 -26.65 13.92 -5.52
CA HIS A 61 -26.09 14.89 -4.59
C HIS A 61 -24.94 14.31 -3.75
N GLY A 62 -25.09 13.09 -3.22
CA GLY A 62 -24.02 12.40 -2.50
C GLY A 62 -22.80 12.15 -3.39
N LEU A 63 -23.02 11.78 -4.66
CA LEU A 63 -21.97 11.61 -5.65
C LEU A 63 -21.22 12.94 -5.90
N THR A 64 -21.92 14.04 -6.16
CA THR A 64 -21.26 15.34 -6.37
C THR A 64 -20.51 15.77 -5.11
N TRP A 65 -21.12 15.60 -3.93
CA TRP A 65 -20.49 15.93 -2.65
C TRP A 65 -19.19 15.16 -2.44
N ALA A 66 -19.20 13.83 -2.63
CA ALA A 66 -18.03 12.98 -2.42
C ALA A 66 -16.80 13.43 -3.23
N PHE A 67 -17.02 13.91 -4.47
CA PHE A 67 -15.93 14.35 -5.35
C PHE A 67 -15.51 15.81 -5.16
N THR A 68 -16.38 16.66 -4.63
CA THR A 68 -16.14 18.12 -4.57
C THR A 68 -15.79 18.64 -3.17
N HIS A 69 -16.17 17.91 -2.11
CA HIS A 69 -15.98 18.37 -0.73
C HIS A 69 -14.97 17.51 0.01
N SER A 70 -14.24 18.14 0.92
CA SER A 70 -13.46 17.44 1.95
C SER A 70 -14.28 17.39 3.23
N HIS A 71 -14.25 16.26 3.94
CA HIS A 71 -14.95 16.09 5.22
C HIS A 71 -14.02 15.43 6.22
N PHE A 72 -14.06 15.91 7.46
CA PHE A 72 -13.17 15.44 8.54
C PHE A 72 -11.69 15.44 8.12
N TYR A 73 -11.24 16.55 7.52
CA TYR A 73 -9.86 16.78 7.04
C TYR A 73 -9.35 15.81 5.96
N ASN A 74 -10.25 15.13 5.26
CA ASN A 74 -9.89 14.15 4.24
C ASN A 74 -10.72 14.30 2.96
N TRP A 75 -10.07 14.07 1.82
CA TRP A 75 -10.71 13.91 0.52
C TRP A 75 -10.47 12.48 0.01
N HIS A 76 -11.49 11.63 0.14
CA HIS A 76 -11.46 10.22 -0.28
C HIS A 76 -12.82 9.78 -0.88
N PRO A 77 -13.21 10.34 -2.04
CA PRO A 77 -14.52 10.11 -2.66
C PRO A 77 -14.98 8.67 -2.70
N LEU A 78 -14.11 7.71 -3.05
CA LEU A 78 -14.54 6.31 -3.18
C LEU A 78 -14.90 5.70 -1.83
N THR A 79 -14.19 6.08 -0.77
CA THR A 79 -14.53 5.65 0.59
C THR A 79 -15.92 6.18 0.97
N TRP A 80 -16.22 7.45 0.70
CA TRP A 80 -17.55 8.02 0.93
C TRP A 80 -18.66 7.28 0.18
N LEU A 81 -18.46 6.99 -1.11
CA LEU A 81 -19.45 6.26 -1.90
C LEU A 81 -19.68 4.84 -1.36
N THR A 82 -18.63 4.16 -0.89
CA THR A 82 -18.83 2.83 -0.28
C THR A 82 -19.57 2.90 1.06
N HIS A 83 -19.39 3.95 1.87
CA HIS A 83 -20.20 4.14 3.07
C HIS A 83 -21.66 4.49 2.76
N MET A 84 -21.90 5.32 1.73
CA MET A 84 -23.26 5.61 1.24
C MET A 84 -23.97 4.34 0.77
N LEU A 85 -23.27 3.49 0.00
CA LEU A 85 -23.80 2.21 -0.46
C LEU A 85 -24.16 1.31 0.72
N ASP A 86 -23.25 1.16 1.67
CA ASP A 86 -23.51 0.33 2.84
C ASP A 86 -24.64 0.86 3.71
N TRP A 87 -24.77 2.18 3.85
CA TRP A 87 -25.90 2.75 4.55
C TRP A 87 -27.22 2.44 3.84
N GLN A 88 -27.25 2.51 2.51
CA GLN A 88 -28.43 2.15 1.73
C GLN A 88 -28.82 0.67 1.87
N LEU A 89 -27.86 -0.23 2.12
CA LEU A 89 -28.09 -1.66 2.24
C LEU A 89 -28.36 -2.13 3.68
N TYR A 90 -27.67 -1.54 4.65
CA TYR A 90 -27.60 -2.02 6.02
C TYR A 90 -28.08 -0.99 7.06
N GLU A 91 -28.20 0.28 6.67
CA GLU A 91 -28.54 1.40 7.54
C GLU A 91 -27.65 1.40 8.80
N ARG A 92 -28.27 1.38 9.98
CA ARG A 92 -27.58 1.41 11.28
C ARG A 92 -27.08 0.04 11.75
N LYS A 93 -27.18 -1.02 10.95
CA LYS A 93 -26.72 -2.37 11.32
C LYS A 93 -25.20 -2.48 11.13
N ALA A 94 -24.43 -2.22 12.20
CA ALA A 94 -22.96 -2.24 12.20
C ALA A 94 -22.35 -3.50 11.55
N GLY A 95 -22.95 -4.68 11.79
CA GLY A 95 -22.49 -5.94 11.21
C GLY A 95 -22.40 -5.95 9.67
N GLY A 96 -23.30 -5.23 8.98
CA GLY A 96 -23.23 -5.09 7.52
C GLY A 96 -22.06 -4.23 7.05
N HIS A 97 -21.71 -3.19 7.81
CA HIS A 97 -20.54 -2.36 7.52
C HIS A 97 -19.22 -3.11 7.77
N HIS A 98 -19.18 -3.93 8.83
CA HIS A 98 -18.08 -4.85 9.10
C HIS A 98 -17.95 -5.92 8.00
N LEU A 99 -19.07 -6.43 7.49
CA LEU A 99 -19.08 -7.40 6.38
C LEU A 99 -18.38 -6.84 5.14
N THR A 100 -18.67 -5.60 4.76
CA THR A 100 -18.01 -4.95 3.61
C THR A 100 -16.50 -4.84 3.82
N ASN A 101 -16.04 -4.44 5.02
CA ASN A 101 -14.60 -4.37 5.31
C ASN A 101 -13.94 -5.77 5.26
N LEU A 102 -14.59 -6.79 5.80
CA LEU A 102 -14.12 -8.18 5.76
C LEU A 102 -14.03 -8.71 4.33
N LEU A 103 -15.01 -8.41 3.47
CA LEU A 103 -14.99 -8.78 2.06
C LEU A 103 -13.85 -8.08 1.31
N LEU A 104 -13.64 -6.78 1.56
CA LEU A 104 -12.54 -6.03 0.96
C LEU A 104 -11.17 -6.57 1.41
N HIS A 105 -11.00 -6.86 2.70
CA HIS A 105 -9.76 -7.47 3.21
C HIS A 105 -9.52 -8.85 2.59
N THR A 106 -10.55 -9.70 2.53
CA THR A 106 -10.48 -11.02 1.89
C THR A 106 -10.05 -10.88 0.43
N ALA A 107 -10.67 -9.97 -0.33
CA ALA A 107 -10.27 -9.69 -1.71
C ALA A 107 -8.81 -9.22 -1.81
N GLY A 108 -8.38 -8.33 -0.91
CA GLY A 108 -7.00 -7.85 -0.79
C GLY A 108 -6.00 -9.00 -0.56
N VAL A 109 -6.28 -9.91 0.36
CA VAL A 109 -5.49 -11.13 0.64
C VAL A 109 -5.35 -12.00 -0.61
N LEU A 110 -6.47 -12.27 -1.31
CA LEU A 110 -6.46 -13.11 -2.50
C LEU A 110 -5.69 -12.46 -3.65
N PHE A 111 -5.87 -11.16 -3.87
CA PHE A 111 -5.11 -10.43 -4.88
C PHE A 111 -3.62 -10.37 -4.55
N LEU A 112 -3.26 -10.15 -3.29
CA LEU A 112 -1.87 -10.20 -2.82
C LEU A 112 -1.23 -11.55 -3.18
N PHE A 113 -1.87 -12.66 -2.81
CA PHE A 113 -1.40 -14.00 -3.13
C PHE A 113 -1.19 -14.19 -4.64
N LEU A 114 -2.23 -13.90 -5.44
CA LEU A 114 -2.20 -14.14 -6.88
C LEU A 114 -1.13 -13.28 -7.57
N VAL A 115 -0.99 -12.02 -7.16
CA VAL A 115 -0.01 -11.09 -7.72
C VAL A 115 1.41 -11.49 -7.33
N LEU A 116 1.67 -11.80 -6.06
CA LEU A 116 2.98 -12.29 -5.62
C LEU A 116 3.37 -13.60 -6.31
N ALA A 117 2.44 -14.56 -6.41
CA ALA A 117 2.71 -15.84 -7.08
C ALA A 117 3.01 -15.62 -8.57
N GLN A 118 2.30 -14.69 -9.21
CA GLN A 118 2.51 -14.33 -10.61
C GLN A 118 3.85 -13.62 -10.85
N MET A 119 4.30 -12.77 -9.92
CA MET A 119 5.52 -11.98 -10.02
C MET A 119 6.79 -12.78 -9.68
N THR A 120 6.71 -13.62 -8.65
CA THR A 120 7.87 -14.33 -8.10
C THR A 120 8.03 -15.76 -8.63
N GLY A 121 6.93 -16.36 -9.11
CA GLY A 121 6.88 -17.78 -9.45
C GLY A 121 6.92 -18.73 -8.24
N ALA A 122 7.01 -18.20 -7.01
CA ALA A 122 7.18 -18.96 -5.79
C ALA A 122 5.85 -19.14 -5.04
N LEU A 123 4.99 -20.03 -5.56
CA LEU A 123 3.60 -20.22 -5.09
C LEU A 123 3.47 -20.31 -3.57
N TRP A 124 4.17 -21.26 -2.94
CA TRP A 124 4.05 -21.49 -1.49
C TRP A 124 4.59 -20.35 -0.63
N ARG A 125 5.64 -19.66 -1.10
CA ARG A 125 6.16 -18.47 -0.41
C ARG A 125 5.16 -17.32 -0.49
N SER A 126 4.51 -17.16 -1.65
CA SER A 126 3.44 -16.17 -1.82
C SER A 126 2.21 -16.50 -0.97
N ALA A 127 1.83 -17.78 -0.89
CA ALA A 127 0.75 -18.24 -0.02
C ALA A 127 1.05 -17.98 1.46
N PHE A 128 2.27 -18.26 1.91
CA PHE A 128 2.71 -17.98 3.27
C PHE A 128 2.65 -16.49 3.61
N VAL A 129 3.19 -15.62 2.75
CA VAL A 129 3.12 -14.16 2.95
C VAL A 129 1.67 -13.68 2.99
N ALA A 130 0.82 -14.17 2.09
CA ALA A 130 -0.60 -13.82 2.08
C ALA A 130 -1.34 -14.34 3.33
N ALA A 131 -0.98 -15.52 3.84
CA ALA A 131 -1.55 -16.06 5.06
C ALA A 131 -1.16 -15.23 6.29
N ILE A 132 0.10 -14.77 6.38
CA ILE A 132 0.50 -13.82 7.42
C ILE A 132 -0.34 -12.55 7.30
N PHE A 133 -0.37 -11.91 6.12
CA PHE A 133 -1.18 -10.70 5.88
C PHE A 133 -2.66 -10.91 6.19
N ALA A 134 -3.21 -12.10 5.93
CA ALA A 134 -4.60 -12.43 6.17
C ALA A 134 -5.01 -12.34 7.64
N ILE A 135 -4.12 -12.73 8.57
CA ILE A 135 -4.44 -12.89 9.99
C ILE A 135 -3.57 -12.04 10.91
N HIS A 136 -2.64 -11.23 10.37
CA HIS A 136 -1.71 -10.47 11.19
C HIS A 136 -2.47 -9.48 12.09
N PRO A 137 -2.21 -9.43 13.41
CA PRO A 137 -2.92 -8.55 14.34
C PRO A 137 -2.84 -7.05 14.01
N LEU A 138 -1.80 -6.61 13.28
CA LEU A 138 -1.71 -5.22 12.80
C LEU A 138 -2.83 -4.82 11.83
N HIS A 139 -3.55 -5.78 11.25
CA HIS A 139 -4.70 -5.49 10.40
C HIS A 139 -6.02 -5.36 11.17
N VAL A 140 -6.03 -5.57 12.49
CA VAL A 140 -7.27 -5.46 13.30
C VAL A 140 -7.89 -4.08 13.17
N GLU A 141 -7.10 -3.02 13.21
CA GLU A 141 -7.61 -1.65 13.03
C GLU A 141 -8.21 -1.47 11.63
N SER A 142 -7.48 -1.84 10.57
CA SER A 142 -7.97 -1.68 9.20
C SER A 142 -9.23 -2.49 8.90
N VAL A 143 -9.41 -3.67 9.53
CA VAL A 143 -10.52 -4.60 9.22
C VAL A 143 -11.72 -4.40 10.15
N ALA A 144 -11.48 -4.25 11.46
CA ALA A 144 -12.52 -4.21 12.48
C ALA A 144 -13.00 -2.79 12.80
N TRP A 145 -12.29 -1.74 12.39
CA TRP A 145 -12.75 -0.36 12.53
C TRP A 145 -13.46 0.06 11.24
N ILE A 146 -14.77 0.37 11.33
CA ILE A 146 -15.59 0.63 10.14
C ILE A 146 -15.07 1.83 9.33
N ALA A 147 -14.72 2.94 9.97
CA ALA A 147 -14.16 4.12 9.32
C ALA A 147 -12.78 3.89 8.64
N GLU A 148 -12.05 2.85 9.03
CA GLU A 148 -10.82 2.42 8.34
C GLU A 148 -11.11 1.63 7.05
N ARG A 149 -12.36 1.65 6.55
CA ARG A 149 -12.70 1.19 5.20
C ARG A 149 -11.77 1.72 4.12
N LYS A 150 -11.32 2.97 4.25
CA LYS A 150 -10.33 3.61 3.39
C LYS A 150 -9.06 2.75 3.23
N ASP A 151 -8.66 2.01 4.26
CA ASP A 151 -7.44 1.19 4.29
C ASP A 151 -7.63 -0.10 3.50
N VAL A 152 -8.69 -0.86 3.80
CA VAL A 152 -8.97 -2.12 3.09
C VAL A 152 -9.33 -1.87 1.63
N LEU A 153 -10.07 -0.79 1.33
CA LEU A 153 -10.42 -0.40 -0.03
C LEU A 153 -9.18 0.04 -0.84
N SER A 154 -8.35 0.92 -0.28
CA SER A 154 -7.11 1.33 -0.94
C SER A 154 -6.11 0.18 -1.06
N GLY A 155 -6.09 -0.76 -0.11
CA GLY A 155 -5.32 -2.00 -0.17
C GLY A 155 -5.72 -2.88 -1.36
N VAL A 156 -7.02 -3.03 -1.64
CA VAL A 156 -7.50 -3.73 -2.84
C VAL A 156 -6.99 -3.06 -4.12
N PHE A 157 -7.16 -1.73 -4.24
CA PHE A 157 -6.68 -0.99 -5.41
C PHE A 157 -5.16 -1.03 -5.56
N PHE A 158 -4.42 -1.05 -4.45
CA PHE A 158 -2.98 -1.25 -4.43
C PHE A 158 -2.61 -2.60 -5.08
N MET A 159 -3.20 -3.71 -4.61
CA MET A 159 -2.92 -5.05 -5.17
C MET A 159 -3.35 -5.17 -6.63
N LEU A 160 -4.49 -4.59 -7.00
CA LEU A 160 -4.96 -4.55 -8.39
C LEU A 160 -4.01 -3.74 -9.28
N THR A 161 -3.49 -2.62 -8.80
CA THR A 161 -2.50 -1.80 -9.53
C THR A 161 -1.21 -2.58 -9.75
N LEU A 162 -0.71 -3.31 -8.74
CA LEU A 162 0.42 -4.22 -8.92
C LEU A 162 0.13 -5.29 -9.97
N GLY A 163 -1.03 -5.94 -9.91
CA GLY A 163 -1.44 -6.95 -10.88
C GLY A 163 -1.62 -6.41 -12.30
N ALA A 164 -2.10 -5.17 -12.44
CA ALA A 164 -2.18 -4.45 -13.71
C ALA A 164 -0.79 -4.10 -14.24
N TYR A 165 0.12 -3.71 -13.35
CA TYR A 165 1.51 -3.42 -13.70
C TYR A 165 2.22 -4.65 -14.26
N VAL A 166 2.08 -5.81 -13.62
CA VAL A 166 2.63 -7.07 -14.13
C VAL A 166 2.09 -7.41 -15.52
N ARG A 167 0.79 -7.19 -15.76
CA ARG A 167 0.16 -7.38 -17.08
C ARG A 167 0.70 -6.38 -18.10
N TYR A 168 0.91 -5.12 -17.72
CA TYR A 168 1.52 -4.11 -18.59
C TYR A 168 2.97 -4.48 -18.95
N VAL A 169 3.78 -4.94 -17.98
CA VAL A 169 5.17 -5.36 -18.24
C VAL A 169 5.23 -6.57 -19.18
N ARG A 170 4.23 -7.46 -19.16
CA ARG A 170 4.10 -8.57 -20.13
C ARG A 170 3.85 -8.10 -21.56
N ARG A 171 3.04 -7.04 -21.72
CA ARG A 171 2.67 -6.47 -23.02
C ARG A 171 2.39 -4.98 -22.83
N GLN A 172 3.31 -4.14 -23.29
CA GLN A 172 3.27 -2.70 -23.09
C GLN A 172 2.29 -2.03 -24.08
N THR A 173 1.00 -2.15 -23.79
CA THR A 173 -0.08 -1.50 -24.57
C THR A 173 -0.68 -0.34 -23.79
N LEU A 174 -1.13 0.70 -24.50
CA LEU A 174 -1.79 1.87 -23.90
C LEU A 174 -2.98 1.48 -23.01
N GLY A 175 -3.84 0.55 -23.46
CA GLY A 175 -4.99 0.11 -22.66
C GLY A 175 -4.61 -0.51 -21.30
N ARG A 176 -3.56 -1.33 -21.25
CA ARG A 176 -3.06 -1.90 -19.97
C ARG A 176 -2.45 -0.84 -19.06
N TYR A 177 -1.79 0.16 -19.64
CA TYR A 177 -1.28 1.29 -18.89
C TYR A 177 -2.42 2.14 -18.33
N ALA A 178 -3.45 2.42 -19.14
CA ALA A 178 -4.64 3.15 -18.71
C ALA A 178 -5.37 2.43 -17.56
N ILE A 179 -5.52 1.10 -17.63
CA ILE A 179 -6.08 0.31 -16.53
C ILE A 179 -5.27 0.48 -15.24
N MET A 180 -3.94 0.34 -15.31
CA MET A 180 -3.06 0.55 -14.15
C MET A 180 -3.20 1.98 -13.59
N TRP A 181 -3.23 2.98 -14.47
CA TRP A 181 -3.38 4.39 -14.09
C TRP A 181 -4.73 4.66 -13.41
N MET A 182 -5.83 4.12 -13.95
CA MET A 182 -7.17 4.24 -13.37
C MET A 182 -7.25 3.57 -12.00
N LEU A 183 -6.68 2.36 -11.84
CA LEU A 183 -6.66 1.67 -10.56
C LEU A 183 -5.86 2.44 -9.49
N LEU A 184 -4.73 3.06 -9.88
CA LEU A 184 -3.99 3.95 -8.98
C LEU A 184 -4.83 5.17 -8.59
N ALA A 185 -5.51 5.81 -9.55
CA ALA A 185 -6.37 6.95 -9.28
C ALA A 185 -7.50 6.59 -8.29
N CYS A 186 -8.18 5.45 -8.49
CA CYS A 186 -9.17 4.94 -7.56
C CYS A 186 -8.58 4.66 -6.17
N GLY A 187 -7.38 4.10 -6.11
CA GLY A 187 -6.67 3.88 -4.86
C GLY A 187 -6.37 5.17 -4.10
N LEU A 188 -5.85 6.18 -4.78
CA LEU A 188 -5.57 7.51 -4.22
C LEU A 188 -6.86 8.22 -3.74
N MET A 189 -7.96 8.02 -4.46
CA MET A 189 -9.30 8.50 -4.09
C MET A 189 -9.96 7.70 -2.96
N SER A 190 -9.38 6.56 -2.55
CA SER A 190 -9.82 5.79 -1.38
C SER A 190 -8.99 6.17 -0.16
N LYS A 191 -7.67 6.27 -0.31
CA LYS A 191 -6.74 6.78 0.69
C LYS A 191 -5.49 7.36 0.00
N PRO A 192 -5.05 8.58 0.36
CA PRO A 192 -3.88 9.21 -0.26
C PRO A 192 -2.55 8.51 0.05
N MET A 193 -2.53 7.48 0.91
CA MET A 193 -1.34 6.69 1.24
C MET A 193 -0.64 6.06 0.01
N LEU A 194 -1.38 5.85 -1.09
CA LEU A 194 -0.87 5.21 -2.32
C LEU A 194 0.11 6.06 -3.13
N VAL A 195 0.44 7.28 -2.70
CA VAL A 195 1.40 8.18 -3.37
C VAL A 195 2.81 7.59 -3.52
N THR A 196 3.14 6.57 -2.72
CA THR A 196 4.41 5.83 -2.75
C THR A 196 4.42 4.67 -3.74
N LEU A 197 3.28 4.34 -4.34
CA LEU A 197 3.16 3.18 -5.24
C LEU A 197 4.06 3.27 -6.49
N PRO A 198 4.25 4.43 -7.16
CA PRO A 198 5.20 4.51 -8.28
C PRO A 198 6.63 4.12 -7.89
N PHE A 199 7.05 4.43 -6.66
CA PHE A 199 8.34 4.00 -6.12
C PHE A 199 8.38 2.48 -5.92
N VAL A 200 7.32 1.88 -5.38
CA VAL A 200 7.18 0.42 -5.30
C VAL A 200 7.28 -0.25 -6.68
N LEU A 201 6.68 0.33 -7.73
CA LEU A 201 6.78 -0.22 -9.09
C LEU A 201 8.22 -0.21 -9.62
N LEU A 202 9.04 0.79 -9.25
CA LEU A 202 10.47 0.83 -9.58
C LEU A 202 11.25 -0.26 -8.83
N LEU A 203 10.91 -0.53 -7.57
CA LEU A 203 11.50 -1.65 -6.82
C LEU A 203 11.15 -3.00 -7.47
N LEU A 204 9.92 -3.15 -7.96
CA LEU A 204 9.49 -4.35 -8.68
C LEU A 204 10.25 -4.54 -10.00
N ASP A 205 10.64 -3.44 -10.67
CA ASP A 205 11.48 -3.48 -11.87
C ASP A 205 12.89 -3.98 -11.61
N TYR A 206 13.41 -3.72 -10.40
CA TYR A 206 14.64 -4.32 -9.92
C TYR A 206 14.43 -5.82 -9.62
N TRP A 207 13.52 -6.15 -8.71
CA TRP A 207 13.13 -7.53 -8.39
C TRP A 207 11.67 -7.56 -7.93
N PRO A 208 10.83 -8.52 -8.37
CA PRO A 208 11.17 -9.75 -9.09
C PRO A 208 11.07 -9.66 -10.62
N LEU A 209 10.66 -8.53 -11.20
CA LEU A 209 10.46 -8.44 -12.66
C LEU A 209 11.77 -8.35 -13.46
N ASN A 210 12.89 -8.01 -12.79
CA ASN A 210 14.24 -8.00 -13.36
C ASN A 210 14.34 -7.22 -14.68
N ARG A 211 13.58 -6.13 -14.84
CA ARG A 211 13.53 -5.35 -16.10
C ARG A 211 14.85 -4.64 -16.38
N VAL A 212 15.53 -4.16 -15.34
CA VAL A 212 16.85 -3.51 -15.46
C VAL A 212 17.87 -4.49 -16.04
N THR A 213 17.94 -5.71 -15.50
CA THR A 213 18.87 -6.76 -15.97
C THR A 213 18.50 -7.27 -17.36
N ASN A 214 17.21 -7.53 -17.60
CA ASN A 214 16.74 -8.10 -18.87
C ASN A 214 16.95 -7.15 -20.06
N GLN A 215 16.63 -5.85 -19.89
CA GLN A 215 16.84 -4.86 -20.95
C GLN A 215 18.34 -4.59 -21.19
N ARG A 216 19.18 -4.65 -20.14
CA ARG A 216 20.63 -4.56 -20.29
C ARG A 216 21.19 -5.69 -21.16
N LEU A 217 20.74 -6.92 -20.96
CA LEU A 217 21.15 -8.07 -21.77
C LEU A 217 20.71 -7.93 -23.24
N GLU A 218 19.53 -7.38 -23.49
CA GLU A 218 19.04 -7.10 -24.86
C GLU A 218 19.85 -5.99 -25.55
N VAL A 219 20.15 -4.89 -24.86
CA VAL A 219 20.97 -3.78 -25.39
C VAL A 219 22.41 -4.22 -25.63
N GLY A 220 22.99 -4.99 -24.71
CA GLY A 220 24.35 -5.54 -24.84
C GLY A 220 24.50 -6.49 -26.03
N ARG A 221 23.50 -7.36 -26.28
CA ARG A 221 23.47 -8.23 -27.46
C ARG A 221 23.39 -7.46 -28.77
N ARG A 222 22.62 -6.37 -28.81
CA ARG A 222 22.52 -5.50 -30.02
C ARG A 222 23.80 -4.71 -30.29
N ARG A 223 24.66 -4.53 -29.28
CA ARG A 223 25.89 -3.71 -29.35
C ARG A 223 27.18 -4.54 -29.25
N SER A 224 27.14 -5.83 -29.61
CA SER A 224 28.33 -6.69 -29.63
C SER A 224 29.44 -6.03 -30.45
N GLY A 225 30.41 -5.41 -29.75
CA GLY A 225 31.49 -4.60 -30.30
C GLY A 225 31.96 -3.40 -29.44
N GLY A 226 31.21 -2.96 -28.42
CA GLY A 226 31.53 -1.74 -27.64
C GLY A 226 32.22 -1.96 -26.27
N SER A 227 33.17 -1.07 -25.94
CA SER A 227 33.97 -1.02 -24.70
C SER A 227 33.15 -0.87 -23.39
N SER A 228 33.78 -1.18 -22.24
CA SER A 228 33.18 -1.13 -20.88
C SER A 228 32.44 0.17 -20.53
N GLU A 229 32.86 1.32 -21.07
CA GLU A 229 32.16 2.61 -20.86
C GLU A 229 30.80 2.69 -21.54
N ALA A 230 30.62 2.01 -22.68
CA ALA A 230 29.33 1.97 -23.39
C ALA A 230 28.28 1.17 -22.59
N VAL A 231 28.72 0.25 -21.73
CA VAL A 231 27.85 -0.57 -20.88
C VAL A 231 27.31 0.23 -19.68
N SER A 232 28.10 1.13 -19.08
CA SER A 232 27.63 1.97 -17.96
C SER A 232 26.61 3.02 -18.43
N ARG A 233 26.82 3.64 -19.61
CA ARG A 233 25.83 4.55 -20.24
C ARG A 233 24.51 3.84 -20.56
N GLY A 234 24.56 2.55 -20.88
CA GLY A 234 23.37 1.72 -21.10
C GLY A 234 22.51 1.53 -19.85
N TYR A 235 23.12 1.47 -18.66
CA TYR A 235 22.40 1.32 -17.39
C TYR A 235 21.56 2.57 -17.08
N GLY A 236 22.18 3.76 -17.16
CA GLY A 236 21.48 5.03 -16.92
C GLY A 236 20.30 5.24 -17.88
N ALA A 237 20.45 4.89 -19.17
CA ALA A 237 19.39 5.00 -20.15
C ALA A 237 18.19 4.07 -19.86
N VAL A 238 18.44 2.82 -19.41
CA VAL A 238 17.39 1.87 -19.02
C VAL A 238 16.63 2.38 -17.80
N VAL A 239 17.35 2.80 -16.75
CA VAL A 239 16.73 3.35 -15.54
C VAL A 239 15.94 4.62 -15.85
N GLY A 240 16.50 5.54 -16.65
CA GLY A 240 15.82 6.76 -17.08
C GLY A 240 14.51 6.48 -17.82
N ARG A 241 14.49 5.47 -18.70
CA ARG A 241 13.25 5.04 -19.38
C ARG A 241 12.21 4.48 -18.42
N LEU A 242 12.62 3.70 -17.43
CA LEU A 242 11.70 3.16 -16.41
C LEU A 242 11.12 4.28 -15.53
N ILE A 243 11.93 5.27 -15.16
CA ILE A 243 11.47 6.46 -14.43
C ILE A 243 10.48 7.26 -15.28
N LEU A 244 10.81 7.51 -16.56
CA LEU A 244 9.92 8.25 -17.48
C LEU A 244 8.56 7.55 -17.64
N GLU A 245 8.55 6.21 -17.66
CA GLU A 245 7.33 5.40 -17.69
C GLU A 245 6.44 5.64 -16.45
N LYS A 246 6.99 6.08 -15.31
CA LYS A 246 6.24 6.37 -14.07
C LYS A 246 5.81 7.82 -13.94
N VAL A 247 6.27 8.74 -14.80
CA VAL A 247 5.92 10.16 -14.71
C VAL A 247 4.40 10.40 -14.68
N PRO A 248 3.57 9.79 -15.55
CA PRO A 248 2.11 9.97 -15.46
C PRO A 248 1.48 9.48 -14.14
N LEU A 249 2.06 8.47 -13.51
CA LEU A 249 1.61 7.98 -12.19
C LEU A 249 2.08 8.92 -11.06
N LEU A 250 3.30 9.47 -11.18
CA LEU A 250 3.82 10.47 -10.24
C LEU A 250 2.99 11.75 -10.29
N ILE A 251 2.55 12.18 -11.48
CA ILE A 251 1.63 13.33 -11.62
C ILE A 251 0.34 13.10 -10.82
N LEU A 252 -0.28 11.92 -10.93
CA LEU A 252 -1.44 11.56 -10.09
C LEU A 252 -1.14 11.67 -8.60
N CYS A 253 0.01 11.15 -8.17
CA CYS A 253 0.42 11.18 -6.76
C CYS A 253 0.63 12.62 -6.27
N VAL A 254 1.23 13.49 -7.10
CA VAL A 254 1.40 14.91 -6.79
C VAL A 254 0.04 15.60 -6.68
N LEU A 255 -0.88 15.38 -7.63
CA LEU A 255 -2.23 15.94 -7.58
C LEU A 255 -3.00 15.50 -6.32
N SER A 256 -2.92 14.21 -5.97
CA SER A 256 -3.52 13.67 -4.74
C SER A 256 -2.87 14.25 -3.47
N SER A 257 -1.55 14.46 -3.48
CA SER A 257 -0.83 15.09 -2.36
C SER A 257 -1.25 16.54 -2.17
N ILE A 258 -1.38 17.31 -3.27
CA ILE A 258 -1.89 18.69 -3.24
C ILE A 258 -3.32 18.71 -2.69
N ALA A 259 -4.22 17.85 -3.20
CA ALA A 259 -5.58 17.75 -2.69
C ALA A 259 -5.62 17.41 -1.19
N THR A 260 -4.72 16.54 -0.72
CA THR A 260 -4.60 16.19 0.71
C THR A 260 -4.15 17.40 1.54
N LEU A 261 -3.14 18.15 1.09
CA LEU A 261 -2.68 19.35 1.79
C LEU A 261 -3.77 20.43 1.85
N LEU A 262 -4.54 20.60 0.77
CA LEU A 262 -5.67 21.53 0.73
C LEU A 262 -6.80 21.09 1.68
N ALA A 263 -7.14 19.80 1.69
CA ALA A 263 -8.16 19.23 2.58
C ALA A 263 -7.77 19.35 4.07
N GLN A 264 -6.47 19.41 4.36
CA GLN A 264 -5.93 19.46 5.73
C GLN A 264 -5.49 20.86 6.18
N GLY A 265 -5.68 21.90 5.36
CA GLY A 265 -5.15 23.24 5.63
C GLY A 265 -5.48 23.79 7.03
N SER A 266 -6.64 23.45 7.60
CA SER A 266 -7.03 23.82 8.97
C SER A 266 -6.48 22.89 10.06
N ALA A 267 -6.26 21.61 9.78
CA ALA A 267 -5.68 20.65 10.73
C ALA A 267 -4.16 20.83 10.90
N ILE A 268 -3.44 21.08 9.79
CA ILE A 268 -1.99 21.32 9.79
C ILE A 268 -1.63 22.55 10.65
N ALA A 269 -2.52 23.55 10.72
CA ALA A 269 -2.37 24.73 11.56
C ALA A 269 -2.40 24.43 13.08
N SER A 270 -2.99 23.31 13.51
CA SER A 270 -2.99 22.87 14.91
C SER A 270 -1.77 22.03 15.31
N ILE A 271 -1.07 21.47 14.33
CA ILE A 271 0.01 20.46 14.46
C ILE A 271 1.41 21.08 14.34
N SER A 272 1.52 22.34 13.94
CA SER A 272 2.75 23.15 13.96
C SER A 272 3.39 23.33 15.35
N ARG A 273 2.89 22.64 16.38
CA ARG A 273 3.41 22.64 17.76
C ARG A 273 4.70 21.83 17.94
N LEU A 274 5.03 20.87 17.06
CA LEU A 274 6.24 20.05 17.20
C LEU A 274 7.34 20.45 16.20
N PRO A 275 8.56 20.79 16.69
CA PRO A 275 9.70 21.11 15.83
C PRO A 275 10.02 19.99 14.84
N PHE A 276 10.52 20.37 13.66
CA PHE A 276 10.91 19.41 12.61
C PHE A 276 11.86 18.31 13.13
N TRP A 277 12.89 18.69 13.88
CA TRP A 277 13.86 17.74 14.42
C TRP A 277 13.24 16.75 15.40
N TRP A 278 12.23 17.17 16.17
CA TRP A 278 11.48 16.26 17.06
C TRP A 278 10.73 15.20 16.26
N ARG A 279 10.05 15.64 15.19
CA ARG A 279 9.32 14.75 14.28
C ARG A 279 10.25 13.79 13.53
N LEU A 280 11.40 14.27 13.08
CA LEU A 280 12.41 13.44 12.41
C LEU A 280 13.01 12.40 13.36
N ASN A 281 13.37 12.78 14.59
CA ASN A 281 13.88 11.85 15.59
C ASN A 281 12.83 10.78 15.96
N ASN A 282 11.58 11.22 16.16
CA ASN A 282 10.46 10.30 16.38
C ASN A 282 10.25 9.34 15.21
N ALA A 283 10.46 9.78 13.96
CA ALA A 283 10.31 8.93 12.78
C ALA A 283 11.30 7.77 12.77
N PHE A 284 12.58 8.01 13.13
CA PHE A 284 13.57 6.94 13.24
C PHE A 284 13.20 5.92 14.31
N LEU A 285 12.75 6.38 15.49
CA LEU A 285 12.26 5.50 16.54
C LEU A 285 11.02 4.71 16.09
N SER A 286 10.08 5.37 15.41
CA SER A 286 8.84 4.77 14.91
C SER A 286 9.10 3.64 13.94
N TYR A 287 10.09 3.76 13.04
CA TYR A 287 10.47 2.65 12.16
C TYR A 287 10.86 1.39 12.94
N VAL A 288 11.64 1.52 14.00
CA VAL A 288 12.05 0.39 14.85
C VAL A 288 10.87 -0.18 15.62
N VAL A 289 9.97 0.68 16.13
CA VAL A 289 8.72 0.25 16.78
C VAL A 289 7.85 -0.54 15.82
N TYR A 290 7.67 -0.08 14.57
CA TYR A 290 6.88 -0.80 13.57
C TYR A 290 7.53 -2.13 13.17
N VAL A 291 8.87 -2.21 13.08
CA VAL A 291 9.56 -3.49 12.84
C VAL A 291 9.31 -4.46 13.98
N ARG A 292 9.40 -3.99 15.23
CA ARG A 292 9.07 -4.79 16.41
C ARG A 292 7.62 -5.26 16.38
N GLN A 293 6.67 -4.39 16.07
CA GLN A 293 5.25 -4.72 16.00
C GLN A 293 4.92 -5.69 14.86
N MET A 294 5.65 -5.62 13.74
CA MET A 294 5.52 -6.57 12.63
C MET A 294 5.98 -7.98 13.03
N LEU A 295 6.99 -8.10 13.88
CA LEU A 295 7.50 -9.41 14.34
C LEU A 295 6.78 -9.93 15.57
N TRP A 296 6.37 -9.02 16.46
CA TRP A 296 5.73 -9.32 17.73
C TRP A 296 4.66 -8.24 18.01
N PRO A 297 3.43 -8.39 17.48
CA PRO A 297 2.36 -7.42 17.65
C PRO A 297 1.71 -7.57 19.03
N PHE A 298 2.33 -6.99 20.06
CA PHE A 298 1.81 -6.96 21.43
C PHE A 298 1.45 -5.54 21.86
N ARG A 299 0.45 -5.40 22.74
CA ARG A 299 -0.01 -4.11 23.29
C ARG A 299 -0.30 -3.07 22.20
N LEU A 300 -1.05 -3.49 21.18
CA LEU A 300 -1.54 -2.58 20.16
C LEU A 300 -2.53 -1.61 20.79
N ALA A 301 -2.44 -0.34 20.41
CA ALA A 301 -3.31 0.72 20.89
C ALA A 301 -3.90 1.46 19.68
N PRO A 302 -5.20 1.81 19.69
CA PRO A 302 -5.82 2.57 18.59
C PRO A 302 -5.17 3.93 18.34
N PHE A 303 -4.56 4.52 19.39
CA PHE A 303 -3.85 5.79 19.30
C PHE A 303 -2.47 5.66 19.96
N TYR A 304 -1.42 5.92 19.18
CA TYR A 304 -0.06 6.05 19.69
C TYR A 304 0.24 7.53 19.92
N THR A 305 0.28 7.94 21.19
CA THR A 305 0.62 9.31 21.56
C THR A 305 2.10 9.58 21.36
N TYR A 306 2.45 10.80 20.97
CA TYR A 306 3.85 11.23 20.91
C TYR A 306 4.55 10.99 22.27
N PRO A 307 5.76 10.40 22.27
CA PRO A 307 6.49 10.18 23.50
C PRO A 307 6.85 11.53 24.13
N GLN A 308 6.67 11.64 25.46
CA GLN A 308 6.97 12.87 26.21
C GLN A 308 8.47 13.15 26.28
N THR A 309 9.29 12.12 26.17
CA THR A 309 10.75 12.20 26.12
C THR A 309 11.27 11.33 24.98
N LEU A 310 12.31 11.81 24.30
CA LEU A 310 13.03 11.05 23.28
C LEU A 310 14.48 10.88 23.75
N PRO A 311 14.82 9.77 24.43
CA PRO A 311 16.18 9.55 24.90
C PRO A 311 17.17 9.51 23.73
N GLY A 312 18.24 10.30 23.80
CA GLY A 312 19.20 10.42 22.70
C GLY A 312 19.84 9.09 22.30
N TRP A 313 20.04 8.18 23.24
CA TRP A 313 20.60 6.85 22.98
C TRP A 313 19.63 5.95 22.20
N GLU A 314 18.32 6.06 22.42
CA GLU A 314 17.31 5.29 21.66
C GLU A 314 17.26 5.75 20.21
N ILE A 315 17.36 7.06 19.99
CA ILE A 315 17.45 7.64 18.65
C ILE A 315 18.72 7.15 17.95
N ALA A 316 19.88 7.26 18.62
CA ALA A 316 21.15 6.83 18.07
C ALA A 316 21.16 5.33 17.74
N ALA A 317 20.65 4.49 18.65
CA ALA A 317 20.50 3.07 18.43
C ALA A 317 19.56 2.76 17.24
N SER A 318 18.45 3.48 17.12
CA SER A 318 17.49 3.33 16.01
C SER A 318 18.13 3.69 14.67
N ILE A 319 18.87 4.80 14.60
CA ILE A 319 19.58 5.22 13.39
C ILE A 319 20.63 4.17 13.00
N LEU A 320 21.46 3.74 13.96
CA LEU A 320 22.49 2.72 13.71
C LEU A 320 21.88 1.40 13.23
N LEU A 321 20.76 0.96 13.82
CA LEU A 321 20.05 -0.24 13.40
C LEU A 321 19.53 -0.11 11.96
N LEU A 322 18.88 1.00 11.62
CA LEU A 322 18.36 1.23 10.27
C LEU A 322 19.48 1.30 9.22
N ILE A 323 20.61 1.95 9.54
CA ILE A 323 21.80 1.94 8.69
C ILE A 323 22.33 0.52 8.53
N GLY A 324 22.43 -0.24 9.62
CA GLY A 324 22.89 -1.63 9.61
C GLY A 324 22.03 -2.53 8.73
N ILE A 325 20.70 -2.47 8.88
CA ILE A 325 19.76 -3.25 8.04
C ILE A 325 19.87 -2.82 6.57
N THR A 326 19.96 -1.52 6.30
CA THR A 326 20.11 -1.00 4.93
C THR A 326 21.41 -1.46 4.29
N ALA A 327 22.53 -1.38 5.02
CA ALA A 327 23.84 -1.84 4.55
C ALA A 327 23.83 -3.36 4.31
N ALA A 328 23.24 -4.14 5.21
CA ALA A 328 23.10 -5.59 5.05
C ALA A 328 22.23 -5.95 3.83
N ALA A 329 21.09 -5.29 3.63
CA ALA A 329 20.23 -5.50 2.46
C ALA A 329 20.98 -5.20 1.16
N ILE A 330 21.78 -4.13 1.12
CA ILE A 330 22.60 -3.75 -0.05
C ILE A 330 23.75 -4.75 -0.26
N ALA A 331 24.45 -5.16 0.80
CA ALA A 331 25.58 -6.08 0.72
C ALA A 331 25.16 -7.48 0.26
N LEU A 332 24.01 -7.97 0.74
CA LEU A 332 23.46 -9.28 0.42
C LEU A 332 22.67 -9.32 -0.90
N ARG A 333 22.48 -8.17 -1.57
CA ARG A 333 21.70 -8.07 -2.81
C ARG A 333 22.14 -8.99 -3.96
N PRO A 334 23.43 -9.36 -4.16
CA PRO A 334 23.81 -10.21 -5.29
C PRO A 334 23.24 -11.63 -5.16
N ALA A 335 23.13 -12.13 -3.94
CA ALA A 335 22.56 -13.44 -3.64
C ALA A 335 21.04 -13.36 -3.37
N HIS A 336 20.59 -12.27 -2.73
CA HIS A 336 19.23 -12.12 -2.21
C HIS A 336 18.62 -10.76 -2.59
N PRO A 337 18.32 -10.52 -3.89
CA PRO A 337 17.80 -9.22 -4.35
C PRO A 337 16.44 -8.83 -3.74
N TYR A 338 15.67 -9.82 -3.25
CA TYR A 338 14.42 -9.57 -2.54
C TYR A 338 14.58 -8.80 -1.23
N LEU A 339 15.77 -8.83 -0.60
CA LEU A 339 16.03 -8.05 0.62
C LEU A 339 16.00 -6.55 0.34
N VAL A 340 16.58 -6.12 -0.79
CA VAL A 340 16.53 -4.72 -1.23
C VAL A 340 15.10 -4.32 -1.54
N THR A 341 14.39 -5.08 -2.38
CA THR A 341 12.99 -4.75 -2.71
C THR A 341 12.11 -4.71 -1.45
N GLY A 342 12.19 -5.72 -0.58
CA GLY A 342 11.38 -5.77 0.64
C GLY A 342 11.70 -4.64 1.63
N TRP A 343 12.98 -4.38 1.89
CA TRP A 343 13.39 -3.35 2.85
C TRP A 343 13.05 -1.94 2.38
N PHE A 344 13.38 -1.60 1.12
CA PHE A 344 13.04 -0.29 0.60
C PHE A 344 11.54 -0.11 0.38
N TRP A 345 10.80 -1.17 0.07
CA TRP A 345 9.34 -1.12 0.04
C TRP A 345 8.80 -0.77 1.43
N TYR A 346 9.26 -1.47 2.46
CA TYR A 346 8.87 -1.20 3.84
C TYR A 346 9.13 0.28 4.20
N LEU A 347 10.36 0.76 4.03
CA LEU A 347 10.71 2.16 4.31
C LEU A 347 9.85 3.13 3.49
N GLY A 348 9.75 2.91 2.17
CA GLY A 348 9.05 3.81 1.26
C GLY A 348 7.56 3.94 1.57
N MET A 349 6.88 2.85 1.92
CA MET A 349 5.45 2.85 2.23
C MET A 349 5.11 3.63 3.51
N PHE A 350 6.03 3.69 4.47
CA PHE A 350 5.81 4.41 5.73
C PHE A 350 6.08 5.92 5.62
N VAL A 351 6.80 6.40 4.59
CA VAL A 351 7.15 7.83 4.44
C VAL A 351 5.96 8.78 4.66
N PRO A 352 4.76 8.54 4.10
CA PRO A 352 3.62 9.45 4.28
C PRO A 352 3.04 9.47 5.70
N VAL A 353 3.31 8.45 6.52
CA VAL A 353 2.66 8.24 7.83
C VAL A 353 3.63 8.15 9.00
N ILE A 354 4.94 8.19 8.76
CA ILE A 354 5.98 8.11 9.79
C ILE A 354 6.11 9.40 10.63
N GLY A 355 5.31 10.43 10.33
CA GLY A 355 5.20 11.66 11.12
C GLY A 355 6.18 12.78 10.74
N VAL A 356 6.97 12.63 9.66
CA VAL A 356 7.86 13.71 9.16
C VAL A 356 7.07 14.85 8.52
N VAL A 357 6.01 14.53 7.77
CA VAL A 357 4.96 15.48 7.37
C VAL A 357 3.71 14.99 8.08
N GLN A 358 3.20 15.76 9.05
CA GLN A 358 2.10 15.28 9.87
C GLN A 358 0.78 15.64 9.20
N VAL A 359 -0.02 14.60 9.00
CA VAL A 359 -1.25 14.55 8.22
C VAL A 359 -2.28 13.89 9.15
N GLY A 360 -3.21 14.67 9.69
CA GLY A 360 -4.12 14.22 10.76
C GLY A 360 -3.72 14.68 12.17
N SER A 361 -4.70 14.81 13.06
CA SER A 361 -4.60 15.37 14.41
C SER A 361 -3.75 14.54 15.37
#